data_AF-A0A2E1P506-F1
#
_entry.id   AF-A0A2E1P506-F1
#
_cell.length_a   1.000
_cell.length_b   1.000
_cell.length_c   1.000
_cell.angle_alpha   90.00
_cell.angle_beta   90.00
_cell.angle_gamma   90.00
#
_symmetry.space_group_name_H-M   'P 1'
#
loop_
_entity.id
_entity.type
_entity.pdbx_description
1 polymer ?
#
loop_
_entity_poly.entity_id
_entity_poly.type
_entity_poly.pdbx_seq_one_letter_code
_entity_poly.pdbx_strand_id
1 'polypeptide(L)'
;MKNIIIILIVTILSCHCDSGSCNIENYNRDSKYMINLLEKINSEGNPQMYFHWNKKLAEYYKNKLSQSPKKVNFKIWLSYFYQLLLSGQNQLCIDEIEKKIKKDKSSYDLLIGAALPVMEILGLAYLRLGEQVNCTNNHNEYSCIL
;
A
#
# COMPACT_ATOMS: atom_id res chain seq x y z
N MET A 1 -38.05 -20.71 -38.48
CA MET A 1 -38.32 -21.59 -37.32
C MET A 1 -37.35 -22.77 -37.20
N LYS A 2 -36.91 -23.41 -38.30
CA LYS A 2 -35.97 -24.55 -38.27
C LYS A 2 -34.57 -24.24 -37.71
N ASN A 3 -34.06 -23.01 -37.92
CA ASN A 3 -32.72 -22.60 -37.46
C ASN A 3 -32.67 -22.20 -35.97
N ILE A 4 -33.81 -21.85 -35.35
CA ILE A 4 -33.89 -21.51 -33.91
C ILE A 4 -33.78 -22.78 -33.05
N ILE A 5 -34.33 -23.90 -33.54
CA ILE A 5 -34.29 -25.20 -32.84
C ILE A 5 -32.86 -25.74 -32.78
N ILE A 6 -32.04 -25.51 -33.81
CA ILE A 6 -30.65 -25.97 -33.86
C ILE A 6 -29.77 -25.20 -32.85
N ILE A 7 -29.99 -23.89 -32.69
CA ILE A 7 -29.24 -23.06 -31.73
C ILE A 7 -29.57 -23.47 -30.28
N LEU A 8 -30.82 -23.83 -30.00
CA LEU A 8 -31.26 -24.28 -28.68
C LEU A 8 -30.68 -25.65 -28.28
N ILE A 9 -30.45 -26.55 -29.24
CA ILE A 9 -29.87 -27.87 -28.97
C ILE A 9 -28.36 -27.77 -28.66
N VAL A 10 -27.64 -26.86 -29.32
CA VAL A 10 -26.20 -26.65 -29.09
C VAL A 10 -25.91 -26.09 -27.70
N THR A 11 -26.80 -25.26 -27.14
CA THR A 11 -26.62 -24.71 -25.79
C THR A 11 -26.83 -25.71 -24.65
N ILE A 12 -27.57 -26.80 -24.87
CA ILE A 12 -27.89 -27.78 -23.82
C ILE A 12 -26.82 -28.90 -23.76
N LEU A 13 -26.08 -29.13 -24.84
CA LEU A 13 -25.01 -30.14 -24.91
C LEU A 13 -23.63 -29.66 -24.43
N SER A 14 -23.44 -28.37 -24.14
CA SER A 14 -22.16 -27.85 -23.63
C SER A 14 -21.96 -28.00 -22.11
N CYS A 15 -22.88 -28.65 -21.40
CA CYS A 15 -22.70 -29.02 -20.00
C CYS A 15 -22.81 -30.54 -19.82
N HIS A 16 -21.75 -31.25 -20.19
CA HIS A 16 -21.43 -32.55 -19.59
C HIS A 16 -20.15 -32.35 -18.74
N CYS A 17 -20.27 -32.14 -17.41
CA CYS A 17 -19.22 -32.58 -16.47
C CYS A 17 -19.33 -34.09 -16.58
N ASP A 18 -18.39 -34.72 -17.29
CA ASP A 18 -18.22 -36.16 -17.31
C ASP A 18 -18.15 -36.64 -15.85
N SER A 19 -18.74 -37.79 -15.55
CA SER A 19 -18.92 -38.32 -14.20
C SER A 19 -17.61 -38.83 -13.59
N GLY A 20 -16.67 -37.91 -13.37
CA GLY A 20 -15.54 -38.01 -12.49
C GLY A 20 -15.51 -36.72 -11.68
N SER A 21 -15.75 -36.84 -10.37
CA SER A 21 -15.88 -35.73 -9.41
C SER A 21 -15.05 -34.50 -9.81
N CYS A 22 -15.71 -33.47 -10.31
CA CYS A 22 -15.12 -32.14 -10.45
C CYS A 22 -14.64 -31.82 -8.99
N ASN A 23 -13.31 -31.79 -8.78
CA ASN A 23 -12.58 -32.02 -7.50
C ASN A 23 -12.78 -30.89 -6.45
N ILE A 24 -14.03 -30.59 -6.10
CA ILE A 24 -14.44 -29.44 -5.29
C ILE A 24 -13.84 -29.49 -3.88
N GLU A 25 -13.65 -30.68 -3.30
CA GLU A 25 -13.07 -30.83 -1.95
C GLU A 25 -11.57 -30.50 -1.91
N ASN A 26 -10.80 -30.92 -2.92
CA ASN A 26 -9.36 -30.63 -2.99
C ASN A 26 -9.11 -29.16 -3.32
N TYR A 27 -9.88 -28.56 -4.23
CA TYR A 27 -9.81 -27.13 -4.53
C TYR A 27 -10.08 -26.25 -3.29
N ASN A 28 -11.10 -26.60 -2.49
CA ASN A 28 -11.39 -25.88 -1.24
C ASN A 28 -10.28 -26.04 -0.19
N ARG A 29 -9.65 -27.21 -0.12
CA ARG A 29 -8.53 -27.47 0.80
C ARG A 29 -7.29 -26.66 0.44
N ASP A 30 -6.90 -26.66 -0.83
CA ASP A 30 -5.71 -25.95 -1.32
C ASP A 30 -5.91 -24.43 -1.25
N SER A 31 -7.10 -23.94 -1.59
CA SER A 31 -7.47 -22.53 -1.42
C SER A 31 -7.38 -22.11 0.05
N LYS A 32 -7.91 -22.93 0.96
CA LYS A 32 -7.84 -22.67 2.40
C LYS A 32 -6.41 -22.71 2.94
N TYR A 33 -5.58 -23.63 2.45
CA TYR A 33 -4.16 -23.68 2.79
C TYR A 33 -3.44 -22.41 2.36
N MET A 34 -3.66 -21.95 1.12
CA MET A 34 -3.04 -20.73 0.61
C MET A 34 -3.50 -19.50 1.40
N ILE A 35 -4.79 -19.39 1.70
CA ILE A 35 -5.33 -18.31 2.55
C ILE A 35 -4.61 -18.32 3.91
N ASN A 36 -4.57 -19.46 4.60
CA ASN A 36 -3.92 -19.57 5.90
C ASN A 36 -2.41 -19.25 5.85
N LEU A 37 -1.73 -19.67 4.78
CA LEU A 37 -0.32 -19.38 4.58
C LEU A 37 -0.07 -17.88 4.40
N LEU A 38 -0.88 -17.22 3.56
CA LEU A 38 -0.78 -15.78 3.34
C LEU A 38 -1.13 -14.99 4.60
N GLU A 39 -2.15 -15.40 5.35
CA GLU A 39 -2.50 -14.82 6.64
C GLU A 39 -1.34 -14.95 7.63
N LYS A 40 -0.75 -16.14 7.75
CA LYS A 40 0.40 -16.38 8.63
C LYS A 40 1.61 -15.52 8.25
N ILE A 41 1.95 -15.47 6.96
CA ILE A 41 3.03 -14.61 6.47
C ILE A 41 2.69 -13.16 6.85
N ASN A 42 1.47 -12.71 6.58
CA ASN A 42 1.08 -11.34 6.87
C ASN A 42 1.08 -11.02 8.39
N SER A 43 0.73 -11.94 9.26
CA SER A 43 0.70 -11.68 10.72
C SER A 43 2.06 -11.79 11.40
N GLU A 44 2.87 -12.79 11.02
CA GLU A 44 4.11 -13.15 11.73
C GLU A 44 5.39 -12.72 11.02
N GLY A 45 5.31 -12.36 9.73
CA GLY A 45 6.48 -12.04 8.93
C GLY A 45 7.24 -10.82 9.45
N ASN A 46 8.57 -10.84 9.33
CA ASN A 46 9.42 -9.70 9.66
C ASN A 46 9.34 -8.63 8.54
N PRO A 47 8.81 -7.43 8.79
CA PRO A 47 8.68 -6.39 7.76
C PRO A 47 10.00 -5.97 7.11
N GLN A 48 11.12 -6.13 7.80
CA GLN A 48 12.45 -5.81 7.26
C GLN A 48 12.89 -6.75 6.15
N MET A 49 12.27 -7.93 6.01
CA MET A 49 12.58 -8.92 4.98
C MET A 49 11.75 -8.71 3.70
N TYR A 50 10.74 -7.84 3.72
CA TYR A 50 9.79 -7.70 2.62
C TYR A 50 9.76 -6.25 2.12
N PHE A 51 10.31 -6.03 0.92
CA PHE A 51 10.47 -4.71 0.32
C PHE A 51 9.17 -3.90 0.21
N HIS A 52 8.03 -4.57 -0.05
CA HIS A 52 6.75 -3.90 -0.24
C HIS A 52 5.95 -3.67 1.05
N TRP A 53 6.47 -4.05 2.22
CA TRP A 53 5.75 -3.92 3.50
C TRP A 53 5.93 -2.55 4.14
N ASN A 54 5.88 -1.50 3.32
CA ASN A 54 6.20 -0.12 3.72
C ASN A 54 5.32 0.36 4.89
N LYS A 55 4.04 -0.03 4.93
CA LYS A 55 3.16 0.31 6.06
C LYS A 55 3.64 -0.29 7.39
N LYS A 56 3.97 -1.58 7.41
CA LYS A 56 4.51 -2.26 8.61
C LYS A 56 5.92 -1.76 8.96
N LEU A 57 6.72 -1.42 7.95
CA LEU A 57 8.02 -0.79 8.15
C LEU A 57 7.88 0.60 8.80
N ALA A 58 6.89 1.39 8.39
CA ALA A 58 6.60 2.67 9.03
C ALA A 58 6.23 2.48 10.51
N GLU A 59 5.35 1.51 10.82
CA GLU A 59 5.00 1.16 12.21
C GLU A 59 6.22 0.70 13.02
N TYR A 60 7.07 -0.13 12.42
CA TYR A 60 8.32 -0.58 13.03
C TYR A 60 9.25 0.60 13.39
N TYR A 61 9.48 1.53 12.47
CA TYR A 61 10.31 2.70 12.74
C TYR A 61 9.67 3.66 13.75
N LYS A 62 8.34 3.80 13.73
CA LYS A 62 7.60 4.57 14.73
C LYS A 62 7.77 4.00 16.14
N ASN A 63 7.71 2.67 16.29
CA ASN A 63 7.95 1.99 17.56
C ASN A 63 9.42 2.14 18.00
N LYS A 64 10.37 2.11 17.06
CA LYS A 64 11.77 2.41 17.38
C LYS A 64 11.98 3.84 17.89
N LEU A 65 11.23 4.81 17.37
CA LEU A 65 11.29 6.20 17.85
C LEU A 65 10.79 6.35 19.29
N SER A 66 9.74 5.62 19.68
CA SER A 66 9.22 5.67 21.05
C SER A 66 10.14 5.02 22.08
N GLN A 67 10.95 4.04 21.66
CA GLN A 67 11.89 3.31 22.52
C GLN A 67 13.29 3.94 22.58
N SER A 68 13.63 4.84 21.65
CA SER A 68 14.97 5.44 21.58
C SER A 68 15.15 6.60 22.58
N PRO A 69 16.33 6.76 23.21
CA PRO A 69 16.63 7.93 24.03
C PRO A 69 16.43 9.24 23.24
N LYS A 70 16.04 10.32 23.92
CA LYS A 70 15.75 11.66 23.33
C LYS A 70 16.87 12.25 22.45
N LYS A 71 18.08 11.67 22.44
CA LYS A 71 19.15 12.05 21.50
C LYS A 71 18.79 11.59 20.09
N VAL A 72 18.07 12.49 19.41
CA VAL A 72 17.85 12.63 17.96
C VAL A 72 18.46 11.51 17.13
N ASN A 73 17.67 10.50 16.81
CA ASN A 73 18.05 9.55 15.76
C ASN A 73 17.41 10.01 14.45
N PHE A 74 18.00 11.04 13.83
CA PHE A 74 17.56 11.59 12.54
C PHE A 74 17.37 10.49 11.49
N LYS A 75 18.24 9.46 11.49
CA LYS A 75 18.14 8.31 10.60
C LYS A 75 16.83 7.54 10.78
N ILE A 76 16.40 7.28 12.03
CA ILE A 76 15.14 6.58 12.29
C ILE A 76 13.94 7.45 11.86
N TRP A 77 13.98 8.75 12.12
CA TRP A 77 12.95 9.68 11.64
C TRP A 77 12.84 9.69 10.11
N LEU A 78 13.97 9.81 9.43
CA LEU A 78 14.02 9.78 7.98
C LEU A 78 13.49 8.45 7.42
N SER A 79 13.88 7.32 8.02
CA SER A 79 13.34 6.02 7.65
C SER A 79 11.83 5.94 7.88
N TYR A 80 11.30 6.43 9.00
CA TYR A 80 9.87 6.44 9.26
C TYR A 80 9.09 7.25 8.20
N PHE A 81 9.53 8.47 7.91
CA PHE A 81 8.90 9.34 6.92
C PHE A 81 8.93 8.73 5.52
N TYR A 82 10.06 8.17 5.12
CA TYR A 82 10.21 7.53 3.81
C TYR A 82 9.27 6.32 3.67
N GLN A 83 9.11 5.52 4.73
CA GLN A 83 8.20 4.37 4.71
C GLN A 83 6.72 4.80 4.68
N LEU A 84 6.35 5.91 5.33
CA LEU A 84 5.01 6.50 5.16
C LEU A 84 4.75 6.88 3.70
N LEU A 85 5.69 7.60 3.08
CA LEU A 85 5.61 7.99 1.67
C LEU A 85 5.48 6.78 0.73
N LEU A 86 6.33 5.76 0.92
CA LEU A 86 6.30 4.53 0.12
C LEU A 86 5.04 3.69 0.33
N SER A 87 4.37 3.84 1.47
CA SER A 87 3.08 3.17 1.74
C SER A 87 1.87 3.91 1.19
N GLY A 88 2.07 5.06 0.54
CA GLY A 88 0.99 5.91 0.03
C GLY A 88 0.22 6.67 1.11
N GLN A 89 0.69 6.67 2.36
CA GLN A 89 0.08 7.41 3.46
C GLN A 89 0.50 8.89 3.43
N ASN A 90 0.22 9.55 2.31
CA ASN A 90 0.73 10.89 1.99
C ASN A 90 0.32 11.94 3.04
N GLN A 91 -0.96 11.99 3.41
CA GLN A 91 -1.45 12.91 4.45
C GLN A 91 -0.73 12.69 5.79
N LEU A 92 -0.64 11.45 6.24
CA LEU A 92 0.05 11.13 7.51
C LEU A 92 1.55 11.45 7.45
N CYS A 93 2.18 11.26 6.30
CA CYS A 93 3.57 11.64 6.07
C CYS A 93 3.77 13.15 6.26
N ILE A 94 2.91 13.96 5.62
CA ILE A 94 2.89 15.43 5.78
C ILE A 94 2.70 15.80 7.25
N ASP A 95 1.64 15.29 7.88
CA ASP A 95 1.28 15.65 9.26
C ASP A 95 2.42 15.39 10.25
N GLU A 96 3.10 14.25 10.13
CA GLU A 96 4.18 13.87 11.04
C GLU A 96 5.47 14.68 10.80
N ILE A 97 5.78 15.03 9.54
CA ILE A 97 6.90 15.93 9.23
C ILE A 97 6.60 17.34 9.73
N GLU A 98 5.44 17.92 9.40
CA GLU A 98 5.06 19.27 9.80
C GLU A 98 5.00 19.42 11.33
N LYS A 99 4.44 18.42 12.02
CA LYS A 99 4.46 18.34 13.48
C LYS A 99 5.87 18.35 14.04
N LYS A 100 6.81 17.65 13.40
CA LYS A 100 8.22 17.66 13.80
C LYS A 100 8.89 19.01 13.57
N ILE A 101 8.68 19.62 12.39
CA ILE A 101 9.20 20.97 12.07
C ILE A 101 8.71 21.99 13.11
N LYS A 102 7.41 21.98 13.42
CA LYS A 102 6.80 22.85 14.42
C LYS A 102 7.35 22.59 15.83
N LYS A 103 7.51 21.32 16.22
CA LYS A 103 8.05 20.94 17.54
C LYS A 103 9.50 21.39 17.71
N ASP A 104 10.31 21.23 16.66
CA ASP A 104 11.73 21.57 16.66
C ASP A 104 11.97 23.08 16.41
N LYS A 105 10.90 23.86 16.18
CA LYS A 105 10.94 25.29 15.83
C LYS A 105 11.90 25.58 14.67
N SER A 106 11.99 24.65 13.72
CA SER A 106 12.86 24.77 12.55
C SER A 106 12.17 25.55 11.44
N SER A 107 12.93 26.34 10.68
CA SER A 107 12.43 26.97 9.45
C SER A 107 12.67 26.08 8.24
N TYR A 108 11.85 26.23 7.20
CA TYR A 108 12.04 25.48 5.95
C TYR A 108 13.38 25.80 5.28
N ASP A 109 13.81 27.07 5.27
CA ASP A 109 15.10 27.48 4.69
C ASP A 109 16.28 26.76 5.35
N LEU A 110 16.24 26.63 6.68
CA LEU A 110 17.26 25.88 7.42
C LEU A 110 17.22 24.39 7.05
N LEU A 111 16.02 23.81 6.95
CA LEU A 111 15.84 22.39 6.65
C LEU A 111 16.25 22.03 5.23
N ILE A 112 16.08 22.93 4.26
CA ILE A 112 16.59 22.75 2.90
C ILE A 112 18.11 22.59 2.92
N GLY A 113 18.82 23.38 3.73
CA GLY A 113 20.28 23.28 3.86
C GLY A 113 20.78 22.11 4.73
N ALA A 114 20.02 21.72 5.76
CA ALA A 114 20.49 20.77 6.78
C ALA A 114 19.84 19.38 6.70
N ALA A 115 18.68 19.25 6.06
CA ALA A 115 17.83 18.07 6.05
C ALA A 115 17.07 17.94 4.72
N LEU A 116 17.73 18.22 3.59
CA LEU A 116 17.15 18.15 2.24
C LEU A 116 16.31 16.88 1.99
N PRO A 117 16.73 15.67 2.40
CA PRO A 117 15.91 14.47 2.19
C PRO A 117 14.53 14.52 2.86
N VAL A 118 14.40 15.21 4.01
CA VAL A 118 13.09 15.39 4.67
C VAL A 118 12.21 16.33 3.86
N MET A 119 12.79 17.40 3.30
CA MET A 119 12.07 18.35 2.46
C MET A 119 11.64 17.74 1.12
N GLU A 120 12.47 16.89 0.52
CA GLU A 120 12.11 16.12 -0.68
C GLU A 120 10.94 15.17 -0.42
N ILE A 121 10.97 14.44 0.70
CA ILE A 121 9.86 13.57 1.11
C ILE A 121 8.58 14.39 1.32
N LEU A 122 8.68 15.53 2.01
CA LEU A 122 7.53 16.41 2.26
C LEU A 122 6.93 16.94 0.95
N GLY A 123 7.78 17.43 0.03
CA GLY A 123 7.35 17.90 -1.28
C GLY A 123 6.67 16.82 -2.10
N LEU A 124 7.25 15.62 -2.15
CA LEU A 124 6.63 14.46 -2.84
C LEU A 124 5.31 14.04 -2.21
N ALA A 125 5.19 14.08 -0.88
CA ALA A 125 3.96 13.75 -0.19
C ALA A 125 2.83 14.75 -0.53
N TYR A 126 3.13 16.06 -0.54
CA TYR A 126 2.17 17.09 -0.97
C TYR A 126 1.77 16.92 -2.44
N LEU A 127 2.72 16.66 -3.33
CA LEU A 127 2.48 16.45 -4.75
C LEU A 127 1.53 15.26 -4.98
N ARG A 128 1.85 14.09 -4.40
CA ARG A 128 1.03 12.88 -4.53
C ARG A 128 -0.35 13.03 -3.91
N LEU A 129 -0.46 13.74 -2.78
CA LEU A 129 -1.76 14.02 -2.18
C LEU A 129 -2.61 14.91 -3.09
N GLY A 130 -2.00 15.95 -3.67
CA GLY A 130 -2.65 16.82 -4.64
C GLY A 130 -3.16 16.05 -5.86
N GLU A 131 -2.35 15.15 -6.41
CA GLU A 131 -2.75 14.26 -7.52
C GLU A 131 -3.91 13.35 -7.12
N GLN A 132 -3.83 12.69 -5.96
CA GLN A 132 -4.89 11.79 -5.49
C GLN A 132 -6.22 12.53 -5.30
N VAL A 133 -6.18 13.71 -4.67
CA VAL A 133 -7.36 14.54 -4.43
C VAL A 133 -7.91 15.10 -5.74
N ASN A 134 -7.07 15.61 -6.63
CA ASN A 134 -7.50 16.13 -7.93
C ASN A 134 -8.12 15.03 -8.79
N CYS A 135 -7.48 13.87 -8.86
CA CYS A 135 -7.97 12.73 -9.61
C CYS A 135 -9.33 12.25 -9.09
N THR A 136 -9.49 12.16 -7.76
CA THR A 136 -10.75 11.72 -7.14
C THR A 136 -11.87 12.76 -7.32
N ASN A 137 -11.55 14.05 -7.27
CA ASN A 137 -12.54 15.12 -7.39
C ASN A 137 -12.89 15.45 -8.85
N ASN A 138 -11.94 15.25 -9.77
CA ASN A 138 -12.07 15.59 -11.18
C ASN A 138 -11.64 14.38 -12.01
N HIS A 139 -12.59 13.54 -12.42
CA HIS A 139 -12.33 12.36 -13.25
C HIS A 139 -12.06 12.73 -14.72
N ASN A 140 -11.00 13.48 -15.00
CA ASN A 140 -10.56 13.81 -16.36
C ASN A 140 -9.07 13.48 -16.57
N GLU A 141 -8.68 13.40 -17.83
CA GLU A 141 -7.34 13.04 -18.30
C GLU A 141 -6.23 14.01 -17.86
N TYR A 142 -6.59 15.21 -17.40
CA TYR A 142 -5.66 16.23 -16.92
C TYR A 142 -5.46 16.19 -15.40
N SER A 143 -6.32 15.46 -14.68
CA SER A 143 -6.38 15.49 -13.21
C SER A 143 -5.68 14.30 -12.55
N CYS A 144 -5.61 13.16 -13.25
CA CYS A 144 -4.89 11.97 -12.81
C CYS A 144 -3.53 11.91 -13.52
N ILE A 145 -2.49 12.44 -12.88
CA ILE A 145 -1.12 12.28 -13.36
C ILE A 145 -0.71 10.84 -13.01
N LEU A 146 -0.39 10.03 -14.03
CA LEU A 146 -0.07 8.60 -13.96
C LEU A 146 1.14 8.28 -13.08
#